data_AF-A0A972K8P3-F1
#
_entry.id   AF-A0A972K8P3-F1
#
_cell.length_a   1.000
_cell.length_b   1.000
_cell.length_c   1.000
_cell.angle_alpha   90.00
_cell.angle_beta   90.00
_cell.angle_gamma   90.00
#
_symmetry.space_group_name_H-M   'P 1'
#
loop_
_entity.id
_entity.type
_entity.pdbx_description
1 polymer ?
#
loop_
_entity_poly.entity_id
_entity_poly.type
_entity_poly.pdbx_seq_one_letter_code
_entity_poly.pdbx_strand_id
1 'polypeptide(L)'
;MSHFWGALQSGWNDPLVPDEKPGGYSFVKPCSNHDKCYRSCGRSKVECDNIFFNDMKEVCQNLNGLWYYDCISTAQLYYYAVTIFGGPAYNKAQKHCRCEESW
;
A
#
# COMPACT_ATOMS: atom_id res chain seq x y z
N MET A 1 17.92 -20.94 -10.99
CA MET A 1 17.02 -21.04 -9.83
C MET A 1 16.99 -19.66 -9.17
N SER A 2 16.01 -18.84 -9.51
CA SER A 2 15.75 -17.56 -8.84
C SER A 2 14.26 -17.34 -8.95
N HIS A 3 13.55 -17.85 -7.95
CA HIS A 3 12.11 -17.74 -7.86
C HIS A 3 11.74 -16.29 -7.55
N PHE A 4 11.24 -15.58 -8.55
CA PHE A 4 10.54 -14.30 -8.38
C PHE A 4 9.18 -14.58 -7.74
N TRP A 5 9.16 -14.68 -6.41
CA TRP A 5 7.92 -14.79 -5.65
C TRP A 5 7.23 -13.43 -5.58
N GLY A 6 6.18 -13.29 -6.40
CA GLY A 6 4.95 -12.59 -6.07
C GLY A 6 5.06 -11.25 -5.34
N ALA A 7 5.52 -10.21 -6.03
CA ALA A 7 5.07 -8.86 -5.73
C ALA A 7 3.68 -8.69 -6.37
N LEU A 8 2.67 -8.66 -5.50
CA LEU A 8 1.31 -8.10 -5.63
C LEU A 8 0.75 -7.92 -7.05
N GLN A 9 -0.46 -8.47 -7.28
CA GLN A 9 -1.21 -8.42 -8.53
C GLN A 9 -1.79 -7.03 -8.91
N SER A 10 -1.00 -5.98 -8.71
CA SER A 10 -1.12 -4.71 -9.40
C SER A 10 0.30 -4.25 -9.68
N GLY A 11 0.78 -4.51 -10.90
CA GLY A 11 2.10 -4.08 -11.35
C GLY A 11 2.18 -2.55 -11.39
N TRP A 12 2.74 -1.95 -10.36
CA TRP A 12 3.13 -0.55 -10.35
C TRP A 12 4.63 -0.46 -10.58
N ASN A 13 5.06 -0.71 -11.83
CA ASN A 13 6.30 -0.11 -12.35
C ASN A 13 5.96 1.27 -12.93
N ASP A 14 5.23 2.10 -12.16
CA ASP A 14 4.74 3.39 -12.66
C ASP A 14 5.86 4.45 -12.49
N PRO A 15 6.21 5.21 -13.55
CA PRO A 15 7.18 6.31 -13.46
C PRO A 15 6.86 7.32 -12.34
N LEU A 16 5.62 7.41 -11.89
CA LEU A 16 5.21 8.23 -10.75
C LEU A 16 5.86 7.77 -9.43
N VAL A 17 6.11 6.46 -9.27
CA VAL A 17 6.69 5.92 -8.06
C VAL A 17 7.68 4.79 -8.37
N PRO A 18 8.95 5.14 -8.62
CA PRO A 18 10.03 4.17 -8.59
C PRO A 18 10.00 3.39 -7.26
N ASP A 19 10.11 2.07 -7.33
CA ASP A 19 10.23 1.18 -6.15
C ASP A 19 11.46 1.50 -5.29
N GLU A 20 12.49 2.06 -5.92
CA GLU A 20 13.67 2.62 -5.29
C GLU A 20 13.70 4.13 -5.50
N LYS A 21 13.15 4.88 -4.52
CA LYS A 21 13.27 6.33 -4.53
C LYS A 21 14.69 6.74 -4.15
N PRO A 22 15.24 7.81 -4.76
CA PRO A 22 16.38 8.52 -4.18
C PRO A 22 16.03 8.83 -2.71
N GLY A 23 16.86 8.42 -1.75
CA GLY A 23 16.54 8.52 -0.32
C GLY A 23 16.31 7.19 0.42
N GLY A 24 16.23 6.06 -0.30
CA GLY A 24 16.38 4.72 0.29
C GLY A 24 15.22 4.21 1.15
N TYR A 25 14.04 4.82 1.08
CA TYR A 25 12.84 4.33 1.76
C TYR A 25 11.96 3.48 0.83
N SER A 26 11.20 2.56 1.42
CA SER A 26 10.34 1.63 0.69
C SER A 26 8.98 1.50 1.36
N PHE A 27 7.92 1.56 0.55
CA PHE A 27 6.54 1.33 1.01
C PHE A 27 6.01 -0.08 0.73
N VAL A 28 6.87 -1.03 0.33
CA VAL A 28 6.48 -2.43 0.10
C VAL A 28 5.78 -3.04 1.32
N LYS A 29 6.30 -2.77 2.52
CA LYS A 29 5.71 -3.28 3.77
C LYS A 29 4.35 -2.62 4.08
N PRO A 30 4.22 -1.27 4.10
CA PRO A 30 2.92 -0.59 4.16
C PRO A 30 1.89 -1.10 3.13
N CYS A 31 2.26 -1.25 1.86
CA CYS A 31 1.37 -1.76 0.81
C CYS A 31 0.90 -3.20 1.11
N SER A 32 1.82 -4.08 1.53
CA SER A 32 1.46 -5.45 1.93
C SER A 32 0.47 -5.49 3.10
N ASN A 33 0.64 -4.60 4.08
CA ASN A 33 -0.28 -4.48 5.21
C ASN A 33 -1.66 -3.94 4.77
N HIS A 34 -1.70 -2.96 3.86
CA HIS A 34 -2.93 -2.41 3.30
C HIS A 34 -3.76 -3.47 2.59
N ASP A 35 -3.12 -4.28 1.73
CA ASP A 35 -3.80 -5.38 1.03
C ASP A 35 -4.33 -6.45 1.98
N LYS A 36 -3.61 -6.74 3.07
CA LYS A 36 -4.09 -7.66 4.13
C LYS A 36 -5.29 -7.07 4.86
N CYS A 37 -5.26 -5.77 5.15
CA CYS A 37 -6.39 -5.07 5.75
C CYS A 37 -7.62 -5.12 4.83
N TYR A 38 -7.46 -4.86 3.53
CA TYR A 38 -8.53 -4.96 2.54
C TYR A 38 -9.11 -6.38 2.44
N ARG A 39 -8.33 -7.43 2.68
CA ARG A 39 -8.81 -8.83 2.72
C ARG A 39 -9.45 -9.22 4.07
N SER A 40 -9.37 -8.36 5.09
CA SER A 40 -9.97 -8.64 6.40
C SER A 40 -11.47 -8.39 6.35
N CYS A 41 -12.25 -9.45 6.56
CA CYS A 41 -13.69 -9.43 6.34
C CYS A 41 -14.42 -8.41 7.22
N GLY A 42 -15.23 -7.56 6.58
CA GLY A 42 -16.02 -6.52 7.23
C GLY A 42 -15.21 -5.31 7.69
N ARG A 43 -13.90 -5.28 7.45
CA ARG A 43 -13.06 -4.14 7.82
C ARG A 43 -13.30 -2.97 6.88
N SER A 44 -13.37 -1.75 7.43
CA SER A 44 -13.67 -0.55 6.65
C SER A 44 -12.52 -0.17 5.72
N LYS A 45 -12.84 0.20 4.48
CA LYS A 45 -11.88 0.78 3.53
C LYS A 45 -11.15 1.98 4.13
N VAL A 46 -11.90 2.92 4.72
CA VAL A 46 -11.36 4.14 5.32
C VAL A 46 -10.39 3.82 6.46
N GLU A 47 -10.71 2.81 7.25
CA GLU A 47 -9.84 2.36 8.33
C GLU A 47 -8.52 1.79 7.77
N CYS A 48 -8.59 0.95 6.73
CA CYS A 48 -7.41 0.41 6.08
C CYS A 48 -6.54 1.49 5.42
N ASP A 49 -7.16 2.47 4.75
CA ASP A 49 -6.45 3.59 4.14
C ASP A 49 -5.73 4.45 5.20
N ASN A 50 -6.35 4.68 6.36
CA ASN A 50 -5.73 5.39 7.48
C ASN A 50 -4.54 4.62 8.08
N ILE A 51 -4.68 3.30 8.26
CA ILE A 51 -3.59 2.43 8.72
C ILE A 51 -2.43 2.50 7.72
N PHE A 52 -2.72 2.39 6.43
CA PHE A 52 -1.72 2.49 5.38
C PHE A 52 -0.94 3.80 5.41
N PHE A 53 -1.62 4.93 5.59
CA PHE A 53 -0.96 6.23 5.73
C PHE A 53 -0.05 6.30 6.95
N ASN A 54 -0.49 5.76 8.09
CA ASN A 54 0.33 5.71 9.31
C ASN A 54 1.56 4.81 9.13
N ASP A 55 1.40 3.62 8.56
CA ASP A 55 2.50 2.70 8.25
C ASP A 55 3.56 3.37 7.35
N MET A 56 3.13 4.13 6.32
CA MET A 56 4.07 4.88 5.48
C MET A 56 4.78 6.00 6.25
N LYS A 57 4.08 6.71 7.15
CA LYS A 57 4.70 7.75 7.97
C LYS A 57 5.75 7.19 8.93
N GLU A 58 5.54 5.99 9.46
CA GLU A 58 6.53 5.30 10.30
C GLU A 58 7.81 4.99 9.53
N VAL A 59 7.71 4.59 8.25
CA VAL A 59 8.88 4.44 7.37
C VAL A 59 9.65 5.77 7.27
N CYS A 60 8.93 6.88 7.11
CA CYS A 60 9.54 8.20 6.97
C CYS A 60 10.27 8.69 8.23
N GLN A 61 9.90 8.24 9.43
CA GLN A 61 10.53 8.69 10.68
C GLN A 61 12.03 8.39 10.78
N ASN A 62 12.53 7.44 9.98
CA ASN A 62 13.95 7.08 9.93
C ASN A 62 14.77 7.99 8.99
N LEU A 63 14.12 8.92 8.30
CA LEU A 63 14.74 9.83 7.34
C LEU A 63 14.89 11.23 7.93
N ASN A 64 15.78 12.02 7.33
CA ASN A 64 16.05 13.39 7.74
C ASN A 64 16.09 14.34 6.53
N GLY A 65 15.87 15.63 6.78
CA GLY A 65 16.01 16.68 5.78
C GLY A 65 15.07 16.48 4.58
N LEU A 66 15.61 16.67 3.37
CA LEU A 66 14.85 16.57 2.12
C LEU A 66 14.15 15.21 1.94
N TRP A 67 14.80 14.12 2.36
CA TRP A 67 14.25 12.77 2.20
C TRP A 67 13.06 12.49 3.12
N TYR A 68 13.01 13.11 4.29
CA TYR A 68 11.84 13.04 5.16
C TYR A 68 10.62 13.69 4.49
N TYR A 69 10.79 14.90 3.93
CA TYR A 69 9.71 15.62 3.26
C TYR A 69 9.24 14.91 2.00
N ASP A 70 10.17 14.41 1.17
CA ASP A 70 9.84 13.62 -0.01
C ASP A 70 9.04 12.35 0.34
N CYS A 71 9.46 11.63 1.38
CA CYS A 71 8.75 10.46 1.89
C CYS A 71 7.33 10.79 2.36
N ILE A 72 7.17 11.84 3.18
CA ILE A 72 5.85 12.25 3.69
C ILE A 72 4.92 12.71 2.56
N SER A 73 5.43 13.49 1.60
CA SER A 73 4.66 13.92 0.42
C SER A 73 4.24 12.74 -0.44
N THR A 74 5.13 11.75 -0.63
CA THR A 74 4.80 10.51 -1.32
C THR A 74 3.72 9.73 -0.55
N ALA A 75 3.84 9.59 0.76
CA ALA A 75 2.85 8.92 1.61
C ALA A 75 1.46 9.57 1.49
N GLN A 76 1.39 10.89 1.46
CA GLN A 76 0.13 11.63 1.25
C GLN A 76 -0.46 11.35 -0.13
N LEU A 77 0.35 11.37 -1.19
CA LEU A 77 -0.10 11.06 -2.54
C LEU A 77 -0.72 9.66 -2.63
N TYR A 78 -0.05 8.67 -2.03
CA TYR A 78 -0.54 7.29 -1.95
C TYR A 78 -1.86 7.19 -1.20
N TYR A 79 -1.95 7.83 -0.03
CA TYR A 79 -3.17 7.85 0.77
C TYR A 79 -4.35 8.44 -0.02
N TYR A 80 -4.15 9.57 -0.71
CA TYR A 80 -5.18 10.15 -1.56
C TYR A 80 -5.55 9.25 -2.73
N ALA A 81 -4.57 8.62 -3.38
CA ALA A 81 -4.81 7.71 -4.49
C ALA A 81 -5.68 6.53 -4.06
N VAL A 82 -5.37 5.86 -2.94
CA VAL A 82 -6.20 4.74 -2.46
C VAL A 82 -7.55 5.21 -1.93
N THR A 83 -7.62 6.39 -1.30
CA THR A 83 -8.87 6.95 -0.80
C THR A 83 -9.86 7.20 -1.94
N ILE A 84 -9.41 7.82 -3.03
CA ILE A 84 -10.23 8.21 -4.18
C ILE A 84 -10.48 7.03 -5.12
N PHE A 85 -9.44 6.26 -5.46
CA PHE A 85 -9.49 5.26 -6.53
C PHE A 85 -9.50 3.80 -6.03
N GLY A 86 -9.26 3.55 -4.75
CA GLY A 86 -9.11 2.19 -4.20
C GLY A 86 -10.41 1.38 -4.04
N GLY A 87 -11.57 1.96 -4.36
CA GLY A 87 -12.88 1.33 -4.18
C GLY A 87 -13.02 -0.05 -4.87
N PRO A 88 -12.70 -0.18 -6.18
CA PRO A 88 -12.78 -1.47 -6.88
C PRO A 88 -11.88 -2.55 -6.27
N ALA A 89 -10.65 -2.22 -5.86
CA ALA A 89 -9.73 -3.17 -5.22
C ALA A 89 -10.26 -3.64 -3.85
N TYR A 90 -10.73 -2.71 -3.02
CA TYR A 90 -11.38 -3.03 -1.75
C TYR A 90 -12.60 -3.93 -1.93
N ASN A 91 -13.50 -3.58 -2.85
CA ASN A 91 -14.70 -4.37 -3.13
C ASN A 91 -14.35 -5.78 -3.63
N LYS A 92 -13.32 -5.92 -4.47
CA LYS A 92 -12.82 -7.23 -4.92
C LYS A 92 -12.28 -8.04 -3.74
N ALA A 93 -11.48 -7.43 -2.87
CA ALA A 93 -10.93 -8.10 -1.69
C ALA A 93 -12.04 -8.57 -0.74
N GLN A 94 -13.06 -7.74 -0.50
CA GLN A 94 -14.20 -8.07 0.37
C GLN A 94 -15.16 -9.11 -0.22
N LYS A 95 -15.17 -9.31 -1.55
CA LYS A 95 -15.97 -10.39 -2.16
C LYS A 95 -15.51 -11.78 -1.72
N HIS A 96 -14.22 -11.97 -1.44
CA HIS A 96 -13.70 -13.24 -0.91
C HIS A 96 -14.28 -13.60 0.47
N CYS A 97 -14.81 -12.62 1.20
CA CYS A 97 -15.49 -12.87 2.48
C CYS A 97 -16.93 -13.37 2.32
N ARG A 98 -17.48 -13.28 1.11
CA ARG A 98 -18.86 -13.69 0.79
C ARG A 98 -18.94 -15.00 0.01
N CYS A 99 -17.82 -15.50 -0.51
CA CYS A 99 -17.72 -16.77 -1.20
C CYS A 99 -16.72 -17.65 -0.46
N GLU A 100 -17.11 -18.85 -0.04
CA GLU A 100 -16.18 -19.93 0.27
C GLU A 100 -15.45 -20.33 -1.02
N GLU A 101 -14.43 -19.59 -1.44
CA GLU A 101 -13.49 -20.12 -2.42
C GLU A 101 -12.24 -20.57 -1.69
N SER A 102 -12.19 -21.89 -1.55
CA SER A 102 -11.05 -22.69 -1.12
C SER A 102 -9.88 -22.45 -2.07
N TRP A 103 -8.72 -22.19 -1.50
CA TRP A 103 -7.42 -22.19 -2.16
C TRP A 103 -7.02 -23.61 -2.57
#